data_AF-A0A2D6XJ30-F1
#
_entry.id   AF-A0A2D6XJ30-F1
#
_cell.length_a   1.000
_cell.length_b   1.000
_cell.length_c   1.000
_cell.angle_alpha   90.00
_cell.angle_beta   90.00
_cell.angle_gamma   90.00
#
_symmetry.space_group_name_H-M   'P 1'
#
loop_
_entity.id
_entity.type
_entity.pdbx_description
1 polymer ?
#
loop_
_entity_poly.entity_id
_entity_poly.type
_entity_poly.pdbx_seq_one_letter_code
_entity_poly.pdbx_strand_id
1 'polypeptide(L)'
;MGWKTTFITQLTDTRTTDVEGVGTIRHEGPNKVYKWVKFNNGAGDVASITGNVAYYYGVSGDAADGDGYEDSVVTMDRTDAFLGAGVFQAVIADGSYGWIQIKGPATLTTALTAGADGDALTHTGAGADGTLDLSADDKDATVAIATDISAKLIICDFPY
;
A
#
# COMPACT_ATOMS: atom_id res chain seq x y z
N MET A 1 16.19 24.81 -11.83
CA MET A 1 15.02 24.79 -12.73
C MET A 1 14.18 23.60 -12.30
N GLY A 2 13.08 23.82 -11.57
CA GLY A 2 12.26 22.71 -11.06
C GLY A 2 11.38 22.18 -12.18
N TRP A 3 11.48 20.89 -12.51
CA TRP A 3 10.57 20.26 -13.45
C TRP A 3 9.22 20.05 -12.76
N LYS A 4 8.16 20.59 -13.35
CA LYS A 4 6.79 20.36 -12.90
C LYS A 4 6.24 19.14 -13.62
N THR A 5 6.24 17.99 -12.94
CA THR A 5 5.55 16.79 -13.42
C THR A 5 4.05 17.02 -13.37
N THR A 6 3.35 16.73 -14.47
CA THR A 6 1.89 16.79 -14.53
C THR A 6 1.37 15.37 -14.72
N PHE A 7 0.41 14.96 -13.90
CA PHE A 7 -0.22 13.64 -13.97
C PHE A 7 -1.54 13.75 -14.74
N ILE A 8 -1.88 12.68 -15.47
CA ILE A 8 -3.12 12.60 -16.25
C ILE A 8 -4.33 12.34 -15.32
N THR A 9 -4.09 11.62 -14.24
CA THR A 9 -5.10 11.08 -13.33
C THR A 9 -5.17 11.86 -12.01
N GLN A 10 -6.35 11.86 -11.40
CA GLN A 10 -6.52 12.25 -10.00
C GLN A 10 -6.08 11.10 -9.08
N LEU A 11 -5.81 11.38 -7.80
CA LEU A 11 -5.39 10.34 -6.83
C LEU A 11 -6.43 9.22 -6.67
N THR A 12 -7.71 9.53 -6.82
CA THR A 12 -8.81 8.58 -6.69
C THR A 12 -9.24 7.96 -8.02
N ASP A 13 -8.58 8.30 -9.13
CA ASP A 13 -8.88 7.70 -10.43
C ASP A 13 -8.28 6.30 -10.51
N THR A 14 -8.99 5.42 -11.21
CA THR A 14 -8.48 4.11 -11.62
C THR A 14 -8.57 3.95 -13.13
N ARG A 15 -7.71 3.10 -13.69
CA ARG A 15 -7.63 2.90 -15.15
C ARG A 15 -7.45 1.43 -15.47
N THR A 16 -8.01 0.98 -16.59
CA THR A 16 -7.80 -0.38 -17.12
C THR A 16 -6.52 -0.50 -17.96
N THR A 17 -5.86 0.63 -18.21
CA THR A 17 -4.57 0.70 -18.92
C THR A 17 -3.60 1.53 -18.11
N ASP A 18 -2.31 1.25 -18.27
CA ASP A 18 -1.27 2.02 -17.63
C ASP A 18 -1.09 3.36 -18.35
N VAL A 19 -1.55 4.45 -17.73
CA VAL A 19 -1.48 5.80 -18.31
C VAL A 19 -0.43 6.68 -17.65
N GLU A 20 0.05 6.34 -16.45
CA GLU A 20 1.06 7.12 -15.72
C GLU A 20 2.45 6.47 -15.78
N GLY A 21 2.53 5.18 -16.16
CA GLY A 21 3.71 4.35 -15.98
C GLY A 21 3.68 3.69 -14.61
N VAL A 22 3.58 2.37 -14.56
CA VAL A 22 3.69 1.60 -13.32
C VAL A 22 5.01 1.92 -12.61
N GLY A 23 4.93 2.13 -11.29
CA GLY A 23 6.05 2.58 -10.46
C GLY A 23 6.26 4.09 -10.41
N THR A 24 5.53 4.89 -11.22
CA THR A 24 5.64 6.34 -11.20
C THR A 24 5.33 6.91 -9.81
N ILE A 25 6.19 7.84 -9.37
CA ILE A 25 6.10 8.49 -8.06
C ILE A 25 5.51 9.90 -8.20
N ARG A 26 4.51 10.18 -7.36
CA ARG A 26 3.83 11.48 -7.26
C ARG A 26 4.01 12.06 -5.87
N HIS A 27 4.60 13.26 -5.81
CA HIS A 27 4.69 14.04 -4.58
C HIS A 27 3.55 15.06 -4.55
N GLU A 28 2.74 15.06 -3.49
CA GLU A 28 1.74 16.11 -3.27
C GLU A 28 1.87 16.76 -1.90
N GLY A 29 1.93 18.09 -1.91
CA GLY A 29 2.12 18.86 -0.69
C GLY A 29 3.47 18.59 -0.03
N PRO A 30 3.60 18.88 1.28
CA PRO A 30 4.89 18.80 1.95
C PRO A 30 5.31 17.37 2.29
N ASN A 31 4.35 16.48 2.56
CA ASN A 31 4.63 15.23 3.29
C ASN A 31 4.01 13.98 2.67
N LYS A 32 3.30 14.06 1.53
CA LYS A 32 2.64 12.88 0.93
C LYS A 32 3.30 12.46 -0.37
N VAL A 33 3.50 11.16 -0.49
CA VAL A 33 4.04 10.53 -1.68
C VAL A 33 3.14 9.36 -2.06
N TYR A 34 2.93 9.20 -3.37
CA TYR A 34 2.09 8.18 -3.96
C TYR A 34 2.85 7.42 -5.03
N LYS A 35 2.50 6.15 -5.24
CA LYS A 35 3.02 5.29 -6.29
C LYS A 35 1.87 4.81 -7.16
N TRP A 36 2.06 4.86 -8.48
CA TRP A 36 1.13 4.25 -9.44
C TRP A 36 1.43 2.76 -9.54
N VAL A 37 0.43 1.93 -9.32
CA VAL A 37 0.58 0.47 -9.20
C VAL A 37 -0.47 -0.26 -10.02
N LYS A 38 -0.18 -1.53 -10.33
CA LYS A 38 -1.17 -2.48 -10.85
C LYS A 38 -1.72 -3.32 -9.71
N PHE A 39 -3.02 -3.55 -9.68
CA PHE A 39 -3.65 -4.41 -8.68
C PHE A 39 -3.89 -5.83 -9.22
N ASN A 40 -3.63 -6.82 -8.36
CA ASN A 40 -3.90 -8.25 -8.58
C ASN A 40 -4.68 -8.78 -7.37
N ASN A 41 -5.83 -9.41 -7.58
CA ASN A 41 -6.66 -9.97 -6.50
C ASN A 41 -5.99 -11.13 -5.74
N GLY A 42 -4.89 -11.69 -6.26
CA GLY A 42 -4.25 -12.87 -5.69
C GLY A 42 -5.09 -14.14 -5.87
N ALA A 43 -4.56 -15.27 -5.39
CA ALA A 43 -5.19 -16.57 -5.47
C ALA A 43 -6.50 -16.66 -4.64
N GLY A 44 -6.61 -15.86 -3.57
CA GLY A 44 -7.78 -15.73 -2.72
C GLY A 44 -8.91 -14.88 -3.29
N ASP A 45 -8.72 -14.27 -4.46
CA ASP A 45 -9.68 -13.35 -5.11
C ASP A 45 -10.10 -12.17 -4.21
N VAL A 46 -9.13 -11.59 -3.49
CA VAL A 46 -9.39 -10.52 -2.51
C VAL A 46 -9.44 -9.17 -3.21
N ALA A 47 -10.63 -8.57 -3.29
CA ALA A 47 -10.82 -7.25 -3.88
C ALA A 47 -10.20 -6.12 -3.04
N SER A 48 -9.66 -5.10 -3.70
CA SER A 48 -9.10 -3.92 -3.01
C SER A 48 -10.19 -3.08 -2.34
N ILE A 49 -9.80 -2.38 -1.27
CA ILE A 49 -10.67 -1.48 -0.51
C ILE A 49 -9.94 -0.15 -0.32
N THR A 50 -10.60 0.96 -0.66
CA THR A 50 -10.05 2.30 -0.40
C THR A 50 -9.70 2.48 1.08
N GLY A 51 -8.50 3.02 1.36
CA GLY A 51 -8.02 3.23 2.71
C GLY A 51 -7.52 1.96 3.41
N ASN A 52 -7.57 0.79 2.77
CA ASN A 52 -6.87 -0.40 3.26
C ASN A 52 -5.44 -0.44 2.74
N VAL A 53 -4.65 -1.30 3.39
CA VAL A 53 -3.25 -1.50 3.06
C VAL A 53 -3.13 -2.40 1.84
N ALA A 54 -2.25 -2.02 0.92
CA ALA A 54 -1.78 -2.82 -0.19
C ALA A 54 -0.46 -3.50 0.20
N TYR A 55 -0.24 -4.70 -0.31
CA TYR A 55 1.01 -5.44 -0.19
C TYR A 55 1.60 -5.68 -1.57
N TYR A 56 2.91 -5.81 -1.68
CA TYR A 56 3.52 -6.28 -2.91
C TYR A 56 3.14 -7.74 -3.14
N TYR A 57 2.65 -8.01 -4.34
CA TYR A 57 2.19 -9.33 -4.74
C TYR A 57 3.36 -10.32 -4.78
N GLY A 58 3.20 -11.44 -4.09
CA GLY A 58 4.12 -12.56 -4.10
C GLY A 58 3.33 -13.86 -4.25
N VAL A 59 3.87 -14.82 -4.99
CA VAL A 59 3.20 -16.10 -5.15
C VAL A 59 3.40 -16.90 -3.87
N SER A 60 2.31 -17.22 -3.15
CA SER A 60 2.38 -17.92 -1.86
C SER A 60 3.25 -17.19 -0.81
N GLY A 61 3.28 -15.86 -0.86
CA GLY A 61 4.01 -15.02 0.08
C GLY A 61 5.51 -14.87 -0.20
N ASP A 62 5.99 -15.41 -1.32
CA ASP A 62 7.37 -15.21 -1.80
C ASP A 62 7.41 -14.21 -2.96
N ALA A 63 8.46 -13.41 -3.04
CA ALA A 63 8.66 -12.50 -4.16
C ALA A 63 8.64 -13.28 -5.49
N ALA A 64 7.81 -12.83 -6.44
CA ALA A 64 7.68 -13.45 -7.74
C ALA A 64 8.50 -12.66 -8.78
N ASP A 65 9.31 -13.35 -9.57
CA ASP A 65 10.01 -12.74 -10.71
C ASP A 65 8.98 -12.25 -11.75
N GLY A 66 9.08 -10.99 -12.15
CA GLY A 66 8.17 -10.40 -13.14
C GLY A 66 6.82 -9.94 -12.56
N ASP A 67 6.68 -9.89 -11.24
CA ASP A 67 5.57 -9.29 -10.51
C ASP A 67 6.08 -8.66 -9.17
N GLY A 68 5.17 -8.18 -8.32
CA GLY A 68 5.50 -7.74 -6.96
C GLY A 68 6.24 -6.39 -6.89
N TYR A 69 7.32 -6.32 -6.10
CA TYR A 69 8.06 -5.06 -5.85
C TYR A 69 8.67 -4.49 -7.12
N GLU A 70 9.31 -5.34 -7.92
CA GLU A 70 10.06 -4.93 -9.12
C GLU A 70 9.13 -4.31 -10.18
N ASP A 71 7.95 -4.90 -10.37
CA ASP A 71 6.96 -4.44 -11.35
C ASP A 71 5.81 -3.62 -10.72
N SER A 72 5.96 -3.25 -9.44
CA SER A 72 4.96 -2.50 -8.67
C SER A 72 3.53 -3.06 -8.80
N VAL A 73 3.44 -4.39 -8.75
CA VAL A 73 2.17 -5.13 -8.69
C VAL A 73 1.85 -5.36 -7.22
N VAL A 74 0.63 -4.98 -6.84
CA VAL A 74 0.17 -5.07 -5.46
C VAL A 74 -1.08 -5.92 -5.35
N THR A 75 -1.28 -6.49 -4.19
CA THR A 75 -2.47 -7.23 -3.80
C THR A 75 -2.97 -6.76 -2.44
N MET A 76 -4.21 -7.11 -2.11
CA MET A 76 -4.73 -7.02 -0.74
C MET A 76 -4.80 -8.41 -0.10
N ASP A 77 -4.66 -9.48 -0.90
CA ASP A 77 -4.58 -10.86 -0.43
C ASP A 77 -3.29 -11.07 0.35
N ARG A 78 -3.41 -11.27 1.66
CA ARG A 78 -2.27 -11.48 2.54
C ARG A 78 -1.56 -12.81 2.26
N THR A 79 -2.26 -13.82 1.76
CA THR A 79 -1.65 -15.12 1.49
C THR A 79 -0.69 -15.07 0.30
N ASP A 80 -0.88 -14.07 -0.57
CA ASP A 80 0.00 -13.75 -1.70
C ASP A 80 0.74 -12.40 -1.49
N ALA A 81 1.09 -12.10 -0.24
CA ALA A 81 1.82 -10.88 0.14
C ALA A 81 3.15 -11.20 0.79
N PHE A 82 4.20 -10.44 0.43
CA PHE A 82 5.53 -10.58 1.04
C PHE A 82 6.07 -9.28 1.69
N LEU A 83 5.46 -8.12 1.41
CA LEU A 83 5.87 -6.83 1.96
C LEU A 83 4.74 -5.79 1.85
N GLY A 84 4.65 -4.86 2.81
CA GLY A 84 3.74 -3.72 2.70
C GLY A 84 4.12 -2.78 1.56
N ALA A 85 3.14 -2.36 0.75
CA ALA A 85 3.35 -1.49 -0.41
C ALA A 85 2.78 -0.08 -0.25
N GLY A 86 1.65 0.09 0.46
CA GLY A 86 1.04 1.41 0.64
C GLY A 86 -0.42 1.36 1.09
N VAL A 87 -1.14 2.47 0.97
CA VAL A 87 -2.58 2.58 1.27
C VAL A 87 -3.37 2.96 0.03
N PHE A 88 -4.37 2.17 -0.34
CA PHE A 88 -5.20 2.41 -1.53
C PHE A 88 -5.93 3.76 -1.47
N GLN A 89 -5.82 4.55 -2.53
CA GLN A 89 -6.57 5.81 -2.67
C GLN A 89 -7.96 5.63 -3.31
N ALA A 90 -8.20 4.48 -3.95
CA ALA A 90 -9.46 4.10 -4.55
C ALA A 90 -9.61 2.57 -4.55
N VAL A 91 -10.83 2.08 -4.85
CA VAL A 91 -11.06 0.68 -5.19
C VAL A 91 -10.55 0.46 -6.62
N ILE A 92 -9.48 -0.32 -6.75
CA ILE A 92 -8.88 -0.73 -8.01
C ILE A 92 -9.40 -2.13 -8.34
N ALA A 93 -9.99 -2.30 -9.53
CA ALA A 93 -10.41 -3.62 -9.99
C ALA A 93 -9.19 -4.49 -10.34
N ASP A 94 -9.37 -5.82 -10.33
CA ASP A 94 -8.31 -6.74 -10.73
C ASP A 94 -7.75 -6.41 -12.12
N GLY A 95 -6.43 -6.51 -12.26
CA GLY A 95 -5.69 -6.16 -13.48
C GLY A 95 -5.69 -4.67 -13.85
N SER A 96 -6.27 -3.81 -13.02
CA SER A 96 -6.33 -2.36 -13.25
C SER A 96 -5.27 -1.59 -12.45
N TYR A 97 -5.20 -0.28 -12.67
CA TYR A 97 -4.17 0.60 -12.16
C TYR A 97 -4.76 1.73 -11.32
N GLY A 98 -4.00 2.18 -10.33
CA GLY A 98 -4.40 3.27 -9.43
C GLY A 98 -3.25 3.74 -8.54
N TRP A 99 -3.52 4.77 -7.73
CA TRP A 99 -2.55 5.30 -6.78
C TRP A 99 -2.66 4.62 -5.41
N ILE A 100 -1.51 4.31 -4.82
CA ILE A 100 -1.37 4.01 -3.39
C ILE A 100 -0.52 5.09 -2.72
N GLN A 101 -0.84 5.45 -1.48
CA GLN A 101 -0.02 6.34 -0.67
C GLN A 101 1.09 5.53 0.01
N ILE A 102 2.33 5.97 -0.17
CA ILE A 102 3.53 5.25 0.32
C ILE A 102 4.28 6.03 1.41
N LYS A 103 4.14 7.37 1.45
CA LYS A 103 4.67 8.21 2.54
C LYS A 103 3.63 9.19 3.07
N GLY A 104 3.79 9.59 4.33
CA GLY A 104 3.02 10.65 4.96
C GLY A 104 1.76 10.19 5.70
N PRO A 105 0.97 11.13 6.26
CA PRO A 105 -0.19 10.79 7.08
C PRO A 105 -1.32 10.20 6.23
N ALA A 106 -1.88 9.07 6.69
CA ALA A 106 -3.02 8.39 6.10
C ALA A 106 -4.02 7.97 7.18
N THR A 107 -5.28 7.79 6.77
CA THR A 107 -6.35 7.24 7.61
C THR A 107 -6.74 5.90 7.05
N LEU A 108 -6.66 4.85 7.86
CA LEU A 108 -7.07 3.51 7.47
C LEU A 108 -8.58 3.34 7.60
N THR A 109 -9.16 2.53 6.71
CA THR A 109 -10.58 2.15 6.81
C THR A 109 -10.79 1.13 7.92
N THR A 110 -9.93 0.11 7.97
CA THR A 110 -9.89 -0.89 9.05
C THR A 110 -9.16 -0.36 10.27
N ALA A 111 -9.62 -0.73 11.47
CA ALA A 111 -8.87 -0.46 12.69
C ALA A 111 -7.62 -1.35 12.76
N LEU A 112 -6.57 -0.85 13.42
CA LEU A 112 -5.41 -1.66 13.78
C LEU A 112 -5.84 -2.68 14.85
N THR A 113 -5.37 -3.91 14.74
CA THR A 113 -5.80 -5.03 15.59
C THR A 113 -5.23 -4.97 17.01
N ALA A 114 -4.15 -4.22 17.23
CA ALA A 114 -3.51 -3.99 18.52
C ALA A 114 -2.56 -2.76 18.46
N GLY A 115 -2.02 -2.37 19.62
CA GLY A 115 -0.97 -1.35 19.75
C GLY A 115 -1.41 -0.07 20.48
N ALA A 116 -0.49 0.87 20.60
CA ALA A 116 -0.65 2.22 21.11
C ALA A 116 -0.09 3.26 20.11
N ASP A 117 -0.38 4.53 20.37
CA ASP A 117 0.18 5.63 19.57
C ASP A 117 1.71 5.65 19.68
N GLY A 118 2.39 5.81 18.55
CA GLY A 118 3.84 5.75 18.41
C GLY A 118 4.39 4.38 18.03
N ASP A 119 3.56 3.34 18.02
CA ASP A 119 4.02 1.98 17.70
C ASP A 119 4.38 1.81 16.22
N ALA A 120 5.45 1.06 16.00
CA ALA A 120 5.89 0.62 14.67
C ALA A 120 4.96 -0.50 14.15
N LEU A 121 4.57 -0.39 12.88
CA LEU A 121 3.64 -1.30 12.25
C LEU A 121 4.31 -2.09 11.12
N THR A 122 3.95 -3.36 11.03
CA THR A 122 4.40 -4.29 10.00
C THR A 122 3.21 -4.95 9.30
N HIS A 123 3.43 -5.45 8.08
CA HIS A 123 2.46 -6.31 7.40
C HIS A 123 2.52 -7.76 7.91
N THR A 124 3.66 -8.18 8.49
CA THR A 124 3.86 -9.50 9.06
C THR A 124 2.96 -9.67 10.29
N GLY A 125 2.40 -10.85 10.53
CA GLY A 125 1.45 -11.07 11.64
C GLY A 125 -0.01 -10.62 11.39
N ALA A 126 -0.27 -9.61 10.55
CA ALA A 126 -1.57 -8.96 10.36
C ALA A 126 -2.77 -9.91 10.11
N GLY A 127 -3.61 -10.16 11.12
CA GLY A 127 -4.63 -11.22 11.08
C GLY A 127 -5.62 -11.23 9.91
N ALA A 128 -5.85 -10.10 9.22
CA ALA A 128 -6.79 -9.99 8.10
C ALA A 128 -6.19 -9.22 6.90
N ASP A 129 -6.76 -9.45 5.72
CA ASP A 129 -6.38 -8.75 4.49
C ASP A 129 -6.50 -7.23 4.60
N GLY A 130 -5.53 -6.53 4.03
CA GLY A 130 -5.46 -5.07 4.00
C GLY A 130 -5.29 -4.39 5.37
N THR A 131 -4.77 -5.10 6.37
CA THR A 131 -4.45 -4.58 7.71
C THR A 131 -2.94 -4.55 7.98
N LEU A 132 -2.54 -3.88 9.06
CA LEU A 132 -1.18 -3.95 9.61
C LEU A 132 -1.26 -4.46 11.05
N ASP A 133 -0.15 -5.03 11.52
CA ASP A 133 0.02 -5.47 12.91
C ASP A 133 1.13 -4.70 13.61
N LEU A 134 1.19 -4.86 14.93
CA LEU A 134 2.30 -4.36 15.73
C LEU A 134 3.58 -5.12 15.37
N SER A 135 4.66 -4.37 15.10
CA SER A 135 6.01 -4.93 14.99
C SER A 135 6.44 -5.49 16.34
N ALA A 136 6.70 -6.80 16.41
CA ALA A 136 6.99 -7.50 17.65
C ALA A 136 8.40 -8.11 17.69
N ASP A 137 9.02 -8.29 16.52
CA ASP A 137 10.38 -8.79 16.36
C ASP A 137 11.28 -7.72 15.71
N ASP A 138 12.58 -7.77 16.01
CA ASP A 138 13.58 -6.86 15.42
C ASP A 138 13.80 -7.10 13.92
N LYS A 139 13.32 -8.24 13.42
CA LYS A 139 13.33 -8.62 12.01
C LYS A 139 12.11 -8.15 11.23
N ASP A 140 11.07 -7.67 11.91
CA ASP A 140 9.86 -7.22 11.25
C ASP A 140 10.15 -5.96 10.43
N ALA A 141 9.73 -5.97 9.16
CA ALA A 141 9.83 -4.79 8.32
C ALA A 141 8.82 -3.74 8.80
N THR A 142 9.32 -2.66 9.40
CA THR A 142 8.48 -1.51 9.74
C THR A 142 8.09 -0.77 8.47
N VAL A 143 6.78 -0.66 8.22
CA VAL A 143 6.22 -0.02 7.02
C VAL A 143 5.32 1.17 7.33
N ALA A 144 4.96 1.36 8.60
CA ALA A 144 4.22 2.53 9.07
C ALA A 144 4.40 2.74 10.57
N ILE A 145 3.92 3.88 11.06
CA ILE A 145 3.86 4.21 12.49
C ILE A 145 2.43 4.62 12.84
N ALA A 146 1.87 4.07 13.91
CA ALA A 146 0.58 4.52 14.46
C ALA A 146 0.72 5.91 15.07
N THR A 147 -0.08 6.89 14.65
CA THR A 147 -0.10 8.22 15.29
C THR A 147 -1.30 8.43 16.20
N ASP A 148 -2.43 7.84 15.83
CA ASP A 148 -3.65 7.80 16.65
C ASP A 148 -4.41 6.53 16.25
N ILE A 149 -4.23 5.46 17.03
CA ILE A 149 -4.87 4.17 16.76
C ILE A 149 -6.40 4.28 16.83
N SER A 150 -6.90 5.07 17.77
CA SER A 150 -8.34 5.24 17.98
C SER A 150 -9.02 5.94 16.79
N ALA A 151 -8.28 6.83 16.11
CA ALA A 151 -8.69 7.49 14.88
C ALA A 151 -8.21 6.80 13.59
N LYS A 152 -7.54 5.63 13.71
CA LYS A 152 -6.99 4.87 12.58
C LYS A 152 -5.96 5.65 11.75
N LEU A 153 -5.22 6.55 12.39
CA LEU A 153 -4.22 7.39 11.75
C LEU A 153 -2.84 6.76 11.84
N ILE A 154 -2.17 6.70 10.68
CA ILE A 154 -0.80 6.23 10.54
C ILE A 154 0.04 7.24 9.77
N ILE A 155 1.36 7.18 9.97
CA ILE A 155 2.34 7.71 9.02
C ILE A 155 2.80 6.54 8.17
N CYS A 156 2.50 6.61 6.88
CA CYS A 156 3.01 5.69 5.87
C CYS A 156 4.53 5.88 5.76
N ASP A 157 5.28 4.79 5.80
CA ASP A 157 6.72 4.78 5.51
C ASP A 157 7.13 3.62 4.61
N PHE A 158 6.24 3.16 3.73
CA PHE A 158 6.42 1.96 2.92
C PHE A 158 7.66 2.05 2.00
N PRO A 159 8.37 0.94 1.76
CA PRO A 159 9.48 0.87 0.81
C PRO A 159 8.97 0.90 -0.64
N TYR A 160 9.63 1.66 -1.52
CA TYR A 160 9.20 1.85 -2.91
C TYR A 160 10.30 2.15 -3.91
#